data_AF-A0A1F9LJS1-F1
#
_entry.id   AF-A0A1F9LJS1-F1
#
_cell.length_a   1.000
_cell.length_b   1.000
_cell.length_c   1.000
_cell.angle_alpha   90.00
_cell.angle_beta   90.00
_cell.angle_gamma   90.00
#
_symmetry.space_group_name_H-M   'P 1'
#
loop_
_entity.id
_entity.type
_entity.pdbx_description
1 polymer ?
#
loop_
_entity_poly.entity_id
_entity_poly.type
_entity_poly.pdbx_seq_one_letter_code
_entity_poly.pdbx_strand_id
1 'polypeptide(L)'
;MKQVELKDIRSLIDHLKNNGVGSRPLRVGIDGSYGIGKSTLAYCLACQLNVAVLSIDQFIFRDGRPYVEQIRPEIKDLCDHYVATRRTFFIEGVCLLAVLERIGLSVDILIYIRKLDSLGEWCDSELYNGIESETEWTKKISNLPEVLEKQVAEYHFKYRPFNGAHFVYSVTHGD
;
A
#
# COMPACT_ATOMS: atom_id res chain seq x y z
N MET A 1 5.20 15.48 8.05
CA MET A 1 4.72 14.80 9.28
C MET A 1 5.71 13.70 9.61
N LYS A 2 6.03 13.45 10.89
CA LYS A 2 6.87 12.30 11.25
C LYS A 2 6.06 11.02 11.07
N GLN A 3 6.65 9.99 10.48
CA GLN A 3 6.04 8.67 10.36
C GLN A 3 5.74 8.09 11.75
N VAL A 4 4.57 7.47 11.91
CA VAL A 4 4.14 6.84 13.16
C VAL A 4 4.08 5.33 12.98
N GLU A 5 4.78 4.58 13.84
CA GLU A 5 4.76 3.12 13.83
C GLU A 5 3.71 2.58 14.82
N LEU A 6 2.94 1.59 14.38
CA LEU A 6 1.79 1.05 15.07
C LEU A 6 1.80 -0.48 15.01
N LYS A 7 1.40 -1.14 16.09
CA LYS A 7 1.31 -2.60 16.19
C LYS A 7 -0.09 -3.12 16.48
N ASP A 8 -1.03 -2.21 16.75
CA ASP A 8 -2.41 -2.57 17.09
C ASP A 8 -3.41 -1.75 16.26
N ILE A 9 -4.49 -2.41 15.86
CA ILE A 9 -5.49 -1.82 14.96
C ILE A 9 -6.26 -0.66 15.63
N ARG A 10 -6.42 -0.68 16.95
CA ARG A 10 -7.17 0.38 17.67
C ARG A 10 -6.42 1.70 17.61
N SER A 11 -5.12 1.68 17.89
CA SER A 11 -4.26 2.85 17.75
C SER A 11 -4.25 3.36 16.30
N LEU A 12 -4.23 2.47 15.30
CA LEU A 12 -4.32 2.90 13.90
C LEU A 12 -5.66 3.59 13.59
N ILE A 13 -6.78 3.03 14.05
CA ILE A 13 -8.11 3.64 13.91
C ILE A 13 -8.15 5.03 14.55
N ASP A 14 -7.63 5.16 15.78
CA ASP A 14 -7.62 6.43 16.50
C ASP A 14 -6.77 7.48 15.78
N HIS A 15 -5.59 7.09 15.29
CA HIS A 15 -4.76 7.98 14.47
C HIS A 15 -5.47 8.41 13.18
N LEU A 16 -6.16 7.49 12.49
CA LEU A 16 -6.91 7.83 11.28
C LEU A 16 -8.04 8.82 11.57
N LYS A 17 -8.82 8.61 12.64
CA LYS A 17 -9.87 9.54 13.08
C LYS A 17 -9.29 10.91 13.42
N ASN A 18 -8.22 10.95 14.20
CA ASN A 18 -7.53 12.19 14.57
C ASN A 18 -6.96 12.95 13.36
N ASN A 19 -6.66 12.24 12.26
CA ASN A 19 -6.20 12.84 11.00
C ASN A 19 -7.34 13.17 10.01
N GLY A 20 -8.59 12.96 10.42
CA GLY A 20 -9.78 13.46 9.74
C GLY A 20 -10.65 12.39 9.08
N VAL A 21 -10.32 11.11 9.22
CA VAL A 21 -11.19 10.04 8.70
C VAL A 21 -12.52 10.08 9.46
N GLY A 22 -13.62 10.25 8.72
CA GLY A 22 -14.97 10.42 9.26
C GLY A 22 -15.40 11.88 9.48
N SER A 23 -14.48 12.85 9.44
CA SER A 23 -14.81 14.29 9.59
C SER A 23 -14.62 15.10 8.31
N ARG A 24 -13.75 14.66 7.40
CA ARG A 24 -13.55 15.28 6.09
C ARG A 24 -13.26 14.23 5.00
N PRO A 25 -13.46 14.56 3.71
CA PRO A 25 -13.13 13.68 2.61
C PRO A 25 -11.63 13.41 2.57
N LEU A 26 -11.26 12.13 2.51
CA LEU A 26 -9.87 11.67 2.50
C LEU A 26 -9.69 10.48 1.55
N ARG A 27 -8.53 10.44 0.89
CA ARG A 27 -8.04 9.32 0.10
C ARG A 27 -6.96 8.63 0.92
N VAL A 28 -7.21 7.41 1.37
CA VAL A 28 -6.23 6.67 2.19
C VAL A 28 -5.69 5.51 1.38
N GLY A 29 -4.37 5.49 1.16
CA GLY A 29 -3.67 4.40 0.51
C GLY A 29 -3.21 3.36 1.54
N ILE A 30 -3.35 2.08 1.21
CA ILE A 30 -2.83 0.96 2.01
C ILE A 30 -1.90 0.13 1.11
N ASP A 31 -0.61 0.19 1.41
CA ASP A 31 0.48 -0.41 0.65
C ASP A 31 1.30 -1.40 1.49
N GLY A 32 2.15 -2.17 0.84
CA GLY A 32 2.95 -3.23 1.45
C GLY A 32 3.20 -4.38 0.48
N SER A 33 4.12 -5.26 0.88
CA SER A 33 4.50 -6.45 0.10
C SER A 33 3.31 -7.38 -0.23
N TYR A 34 3.48 -8.24 -1.22
CA TYR A 34 2.50 -9.27 -1.57
C TYR A 34 2.25 -10.21 -0.37
N GLY A 35 1.01 -10.66 -0.19
CA GLY A 35 0.64 -11.63 0.85
C GLY A 35 0.68 -11.13 2.30
N ILE A 36 0.94 -9.84 2.54
CA ILE A 36 1.11 -9.30 3.91
C ILE A 36 -0.20 -9.05 4.69
N GLY A 37 -1.36 -9.24 4.05
CA GLY A 37 -2.67 -8.99 4.69
C GLY A 37 -3.22 -7.58 4.48
N LYS A 38 -2.80 -6.86 3.42
CA LYS A 38 -3.35 -5.53 3.06
C LYS A 38 -4.87 -5.52 2.97
N SER A 39 -5.45 -6.39 2.16
CA SER A 39 -6.90 -6.46 1.98
C SER A 39 -7.62 -6.78 3.29
N THR A 40 -7.03 -7.62 4.15
CA THR A 40 -7.55 -7.91 5.49
C THR A 40 -7.57 -6.66 6.36
N LEU A 41 -6.45 -5.93 6.46
CA LEU A 41 -6.37 -4.69 7.24
C LEU A 41 -7.35 -3.64 6.68
N ALA A 42 -7.36 -3.45 5.36
CA ALA A 42 -8.23 -2.49 4.68
C ALA A 42 -9.70 -2.75 5.00
N TYR A 43 -10.14 -4.01 4.92
CA TYR A 43 -11.50 -4.40 5.23
C TYR A 43 -11.84 -4.19 6.72
N CYS A 44 -10.95 -4.60 7.63
CA CYS A 44 -11.13 -4.37 9.07
C CYS A 44 -11.28 -2.88 9.40
N LEU A 45 -10.40 -2.03 8.86
CA LEU A 45 -10.49 -0.58 9.05
C LEU A 45 -11.77 -0.02 8.46
N ALA A 46 -12.15 -0.44 7.25
CA ALA A 46 -13.35 0.00 6.56
C ALA A 46 -14.64 -0.32 7.33
N CYS A 47 -14.76 -1.54 7.87
CA CYS A 47 -15.88 -1.92 8.72
C CYS A 47 -15.98 -1.05 9.97
N GLN A 48 -14.85 -0.75 10.62
CA GLN A 48 -14.81 0.04 11.86
C GLN A 48 -15.02 1.55 11.63
N LEU A 49 -14.67 2.03 10.43
CA LEU A 49 -14.72 3.46 10.08
C LEU A 49 -15.89 3.81 9.15
N ASN A 50 -16.66 2.82 8.69
CA ASN A 50 -17.73 2.96 7.71
C ASN A 50 -17.26 3.66 6.42
N VAL A 51 -16.13 3.18 5.87
CA VAL A 51 -15.46 3.73 4.68
C VAL A 51 -15.42 2.67 3.58
N ALA A 52 -15.55 3.06 2.31
CA ALA A 52 -15.42 2.13 1.19
C ALA A 52 -13.96 1.70 0.94
N VAL A 53 -13.75 0.48 0.44
CA VAL A 53 -12.43 -0.02 0.02
C VAL A 53 -12.45 -0.30 -1.48
N LEU A 54 -11.45 0.23 -2.18
CA LEU A 54 -11.16 -0.05 -3.57
C LEU A 54 -9.90 -0.93 -3.64
N SER A 55 -10.07 -2.19 -4.03
CA SER A 55 -8.94 -3.11 -4.22
C SER A 55 -8.49 -3.04 -5.67
N ILE A 56 -7.24 -2.63 -5.91
CA ILE A 56 -6.64 -2.54 -7.25
C ILE A 56 -6.72 -3.89 -7.97
N ASP A 57 -6.58 -4.99 -7.24
CA ASP A 57 -6.57 -6.34 -7.79
C ASP A 57 -7.90 -6.75 -8.46
N GLN A 58 -9.00 -6.03 -8.15
CA GLN A 58 -10.28 -6.19 -8.82
C GLN A 58 -10.31 -5.57 -10.22
N PHE A 59 -9.37 -4.68 -10.54
CA PHE A 59 -9.28 -3.89 -11.78
C PHE A 59 -8.06 -4.27 -12.61
N ILE A 60 -7.82 -5.58 -12.80
CA ILE A 60 -6.68 -6.10 -13.58
C ILE A 60 -7.20 -6.88 -14.80
N PHE A 61 -6.60 -6.68 -15.98
CA PHE A 61 -6.94 -7.42 -17.22
C PHE A 61 -6.51 -8.89 -17.20
N ARG A 62 -5.45 -9.25 -16.45
CA ARG A 62 -4.88 -10.61 -16.36
C ARG A 62 -4.39 -11.14 -17.71
N ASP A 63 -3.74 -10.28 -18.48
CA ASP A 63 -3.30 -10.54 -19.86
C ASP A 63 -1.78 -10.75 -20.03
N GLY A 64 -1.05 -10.85 -18.91
CA GLY A 64 0.38 -11.18 -18.90
C GLY A 64 1.33 -10.00 -19.05
N ARG A 65 0.84 -8.77 -19.25
CA ARG A 65 1.66 -7.54 -19.22
C ARG A 65 2.21 -7.26 -17.81
N PRO A 66 3.17 -6.33 -17.63
CA PRO A 66 3.55 -5.86 -16.30
C PRO A 66 2.33 -5.42 -15.47
N TYR A 67 2.33 -5.71 -14.16
CA TYR A 67 1.20 -5.54 -13.24
C TYR A 67 0.55 -4.15 -13.34
N VAL A 68 1.36 -3.08 -13.28
CA VAL A 68 0.87 -1.69 -13.36
C VAL A 68 0.25 -1.38 -14.73
N GLU A 69 0.67 -2.08 -15.79
CA GLU A 69 0.11 -1.92 -17.14
C GLU A 69 -1.21 -2.65 -17.34
N GLN A 70 -1.48 -3.66 -16.53
CA GLN A 70 -2.73 -4.42 -16.55
C GLN A 70 -3.90 -3.69 -15.86
N ILE A 71 -3.66 -2.55 -15.21
CA ILE A 71 -4.70 -1.80 -14.51
C ILE A 71 -5.73 -1.28 -15.50
N ARG A 72 -6.98 -1.69 -15.29
CA ARG A 72 -8.11 -1.26 -16.09
C ARG A 72 -8.55 0.17 -15.70
N PRO A 73 -8.94 1.01 -16.66
CA PRO A 73 -9.19 2.44 -16.42
C PRO A 73 -10.38 2.72 -15.47
N GLU A 74 -11.30 1.78 -15.30
CA GLU A 74 -12.52 1.94 -14.49
C GLU A 74 -12.23 2.22 -13.01
N ILE A 75 -11.04 1.85 -12.51
CA ILE A 75 -10.64 2.23 -11.15
C ILE A 75 -10.54 3.74 -10.99
N LYS A 76 -10.09 4.45 -12.04
CA LYS A 76 -10.00 5.91 -12.05
C LYS A 76 -11.40 6.52 -11.96
N ASP A 77 -12.34 6.05 -12.76
CA ASP A 77 -13.71 6.55 -12.77
C ASP A 77 -14.36 6.39 -11.38
N LEU A 78 -14.10 5.26 -10.73
CA LEU A 78 -14.59 5.01 -9.38
C LEU A 78 -13.93 5.96 -8.36
N CYS A 79 -12.61 6.15 -8.44
CA CYS A 79 -11.91 7.10 -7.57
C CYS A 79 -12.42 8.54 -7.77
N ASP A 80 -12.56 8.98 -9.02
CA ASP A 80 -13.09 10.29 -9.38
C ASP A 80 -14.51 10.48 -8.84
N HIS A 81 -15.34 9.44 -8.88
CA HIS A 81 -16.68 9.47 -8.28
C HIS A 81 -16.64 9.73 -6.77
N TYR A 82 -15.77 9.04 -6.01
CA TYR A 82 -15.61 9.29 -4.58
C TYR A 82 -15.07 10.70 -4.29
N VAL A 83 -14.14 11.19 -5.11
CA VAL A 83 -13.60 12.55 -5.00
C VAL A 83 -14.70 13.59 -5.25
N ALA A 84 -15.44 13.46 -6.36
CA ALA A 84 -16.52 14.38 -6.74
C ALA A 84 -17.66 14.40 -5.71
N THR A 85 -17.99 13.25 -5.14
CA THR A 85 -19.02 13.13 -4.09
C THR A 85 -18.51 13.47 -2.69
N ARG A 86 -17.26 13.93 -2.57
CA ARG A 86 -16.61 14.31 -1.30
C ARG A 86 -16.70 13.19 -0.25
N ARG A 87 -16.47 11.95 -0.67
CA ARG A 87 -16.49 10.77 0.20
C ARG A 87 -15.08 10.29 0.48
N THR A 88 -14.86 9.83 1.71
CA THR A 88 -13.64 9.14 2.09
C THR A 88 -13.66 7.72 1.52
N PHE A 89 -12.52 7.26 1.02
CA PHE A 89 -12.32 5.88 0.59
C PHE A 89 -10.89 5.41 0.86
N PHE A 90 -10.75 4.11 1.01
CA PHE A 90 -9.48 3.42 1.07
C PHE A 90 -9.19 2.81 -0.31
N ILE A 91 -7.93 2.86 -0.73
CA ILE A 91 -7.44 2.17 -1.91
C ILE A 91 -6.24 1.32 -1.52
N GLU A 92 -6.26 0.06 -1.92
CA GLU A 92 -5.25 -0.92 -1.52
C GLU A 92 -4.78 -1.75 -2.72
N GLY A 93 -3.51 -2.14 -2.70
CA GLY A 93 -2.91 -3.00 -3.70
C GLY A 93 -1.40 -3.04 -3.57
N VAL A 94 -0.75 -3.95 -4.30
CA VAL A 94 0.71 -3.87 -4.48
C VAL A 94 1.03 -2.78 -5.50
N CYS A 95 2.25 -2.23 -5.46
CA CYS A 95 2.68 -1.17 -6.36
C CYS A 95 1.75 0.06 -6.33
N LEU A 96 1.11 0.33 -5.19
CA LEU A 96 0.00 1.28 -5.06
C LEU A 96 0.37 2.66 -5.60
N LEU A 97 1.51 3.22 -5.21
CA LEU A 97 1.93 4.56 -5.65
C LEU A 97 2.17 4.64 -7.17
N ALA A 98 2.63 3.55 -7.79
CA ALA A 98 2.80 3.48 -9.24
C ALA A 98 1.46 3.45 -9.97
N VAL A 99 0.49 2.71 -9.44
CA VAL A 99 -0.88 2.67 -9.97
C VAL A 99 -1.54 4.05 -9.83
N LEU A 100 -1.40 4.68 -8.67
CA LEU A 100 -1.91 6.03 -8.40
C LEU A 100 -1.30 7.07 -9.35
N GLU A 101 0.03 7.05 -9.55
CA GLU A 101 0.71 7.90 -10.55
C GLU A 101 0.11 7.71 -11.94
N ARG A 102 -0.06 6.45 -12.39
CA ARG A 102 -0.61 6.12 -13.70
C ARG A 102 -2.03 6.66 -13.92
N ILE A 103 -2.88 6.62 -12.90
CA ILE A 103 -4.26 7.10 -12.99
C ILE A 103 -4.40 8.59 -12.64
N GLY A 104 -3.30 9.29 -12.36
CA GLY A 104 -3.30 10.72 -12.00
C GLY A 104 -3.95 11.01 -10.66
N LEU A 105 -3.85 10.09 -9.70
CA LEU A 105 -4.42 10.22 -8.36
C LEU A 105 -3.31 10.30 -7.30
N SER A 106 -3.57 10.99 -6.19
CA SER A 106 -2.74 10.98 -5.00
C SER A 106 -3.57 10.61 -3.77
N VAL A 107 -2.90 10.14 -2.73
CA VAL A 107 -3.51 9.86 -1.42
C VAL A 107 -3.17 10.96 -0.43
N ASP A 108 -4.10 11.24 0.48
CA ASP A 108 -3.93 12.20 1.57
C ASP A 108 -3.24 11.56 2.78
N ILE A 109 -3.43 10.24 2.96
CA ILE A 109 -2.78 9.43 3.99
C ILE A 109 -2.27 8.15 3.32
N LEU A 110 -1.03 7.75 3.62
CA LEU A 110 -0.46 6.48 3.19
C LEU A 110 -0.16 5.62 4.42
N ILE A 111 -0.71 4.41 4.45
CA ILE A 111 -0.42 3.36 5.42
C ILE A 111 0.46 2.32 4.72
N TYR A 112 1.61 2.00 5.29
CA TYR A 112 2.45 0.89 4.83
C TYR A 112 2.41 -0.26 5.83
N ILE A 113 2.18 -1.47 5.34
CA ILE A 113 2.17 -2.69 6.16
C ILE A 113 3.53 -3.39 6.03
N ARG A 114 4.12 -3.72 7.17
CA ARG A 114 5.33 -4.56 7.25
C ARG A 114 5.13 -5.78 8.12
N LYS A 115 5.83 -6.87 7.79
CA LYS A 115 5.89 -8.09 8.60
C LYS A 115 7.04 -8.01 9.58
N LEU A 116 6.79 -8.34 10.84
CA LEU A 116 7.85 -8.61 11.80
C LEU A 116 7.95 -10.12 12.06
N ASP A 117 9.17 -10.62 12.21
CA ASP A 117 9.44 -11.98 12.67
C ASP A 117 9.26 -12.11 14.19
N SER A 118 9.57 -13.28 14.73
CA SER A 118 9.47 -13.54 16.17
C SER A 118 10.46 -12.74 17.03
N LEU A 119 11.51 -12.19 16.42
CA LEU A 119 12.49 -11.32 17.05
C LEU A 119 12.09 -9.84 16.95
N GLY A 120 11.02 -9.53 16.22
CA GLY A 120 10.57 -8.16 15.97
C GLY A 120 11.29 -7.49 14.80
N GLU A 121 12.06 -8.25 14.01
CA GLU A 121 12.79 -7.75 12.85
C GLU A 121 11.90 -7.77 11.61
N TRP A 122 12.06 -6.78 10.74
CA TRP A 122 11.27 -6.70 9.51
C TRP A 122 11.76 -7.72 8.48
N CYS A 123 10.96 -8.77 8.26
CA CYS A 123 11.29 -9.93 7.42
C CYS A 123 11.80 -9.58 6.02
N ASP A 124 11.22 -8.55 5.39
CA ASP A 124 11.52 -8.19 4.00
C ASP A 124 12.29 -6.87 3.89
N SER A 125 12.84 -6.36 5.00
CA SER A 125 13.55 -5.08 5.04
C SER A 125 14.66 -4.98 4.01
N GLU A 126 15.44 -6.05 3.82
CA GLU A 126 16.53 -6.05 2.86
C GLU A 126 16.09 -6.12 1.39
N LEU A 127 14.88 -6.62 1.11
CA LEU A 127 14.35 -6.67 -0.26
C LEU A 127 13.77 -5.32 -0.68
N TYR A 128 13.22 -4.57 0.27
CA TYR A 128 12.38 -3.41 -0.05
C TYR A 128 12.91 -2.07 0.49
N ASN A 129 13.80 -2.07 1.48
CA ASN A 129 14.22 -0.85 2.18
C ASN A 129 15.72 -0.73 2.46
N GLY A 130 16.47 -1.84 2.46
CA GLY A 130 17.90 -1.87 2.83
C GLY A 130 18.89 -1.68 1.68
N ILE A 131 18.48 -1.09 0.55
CA ILE A 131 19.34 -0.95 -0.63
C ILE A 131 19.52 0.51 -1.01
N GLU A 132 20.68 1.05 -0.66
CA GLU A 132 21.07 2.44 -0.89
C GLU A 132 21.74 2.64 -2.25
N SER A 133 22.25 1.57 -2.87
CA SER A 133 22.97 1.58 -4.13
C SER A 133 22.23 0.86 -5.26
N GLU A 134 22.07 1.53 -6.40
CA GLU A 134 21.50 0.94 -7.62
C GLU A 134 22.27 -0.30 -8.09
N THR A 135 23.59 -0.32 -7.87
CA THR A 135 24.46 -1.46 -8.22
C THR A 135 24.18 -2.69 -7.35
N GLU A 136 23.92 -2.49 -6.05
CA GLU A 136 23.58 -3.59 -5.13
C GLU A 136 22.18 -4.12 -5.41
N TRP A 137 21.24 -3.22 -5.70
CA TRP A 137 19.88 -3.58 -6.07
C TRP A 137 19.85 -4.42 -7.36
N THR A 138 20.57 -3.99 -8.40
CA THR A 138 20.66 -4.69 -9.69
C THR A 138 21.15 -6.13 -9.52
N LYS A 139 22.18 -6.36 -8.69
CA LYS A 139 22.69 -7.70 -8.37
C LYS A 139 21.66 -8.56 -7.63
N LYS A 140 20.85 -7.96 -6.77
CA LYS A 140 19.86 -8.68 -5.96
C LYS A 140 18.65 -9.10 -6.79
N ILE A 141 18.19 -8.23 -7.68
CA ILE A 141 17.01 -8.49 -8.52
C ILE A 141 17.32 -9.26 -9.81
N SER A 142 18.58 -9.34 -10.26
CA SER A 142 18.95 -10.08 -11.48
C SER A 142 18.63 -11.57 -11.42
N ASN A 143 18.51 -12.12 -10.22
CA ASN A 143 18.20 -13.53 -9.99
C ASN A 143 16.70 -13.79 -9.73
N LEU A 144 15.88 -12.74 -9.64
CA LEU A 144 14.44 -12.89 -9.48
C LEU A 144 13.81 -13.22 -10.84
N PRO A 145 12.90 -14.20 -10.91
CA PRO A 145 12.13 -14.43 -12.14
C PRO A 145 11.33 -13.17 -12.51
N GLU A 146 11.02 -12.98 -13.80
CA GLU A 146 10.21 -11.85 -14.30
C GLU A 146 8.72 -12.02 -13.97
N VAL A 147 8.45 -12.16 -12.68
CA VAL A 147 7.14 -12.35 -12.07
C VAL A 147 6.82 -11.15 -11.18
N LEU A 148 5.65 -11.18 -10.54
CA LEU A 148 5.16 -10.06 -9.73
C LEU A 148 6.17 -9.62 -8.65
N GLU A 149 6.91 -10.55 -8.05
CA GLU A 149 7.91 -10.26 -7.02
C GLU A 149 9.01 -9.30 -7.51
N LYS A 150 9.54 -9.51 -8.72
CA LYS A 150 10.57 -8.62 -9.31
C LYS A 150 10.01 -7.22 -9.53
N GLN A 151 8.79 -7.13 -10.06
CA GLN A 151 8.10 -5.85 -10.28
C GLN A 151 7.81 -5.12 -8.96
N VAL A 152 7.47 -5.85 -7.90
CA VAL A 152 7.27 -5.29 -6.55
C VAL A 152 8.60 -4.79 -5.97
N ALA A 153 9.71 -5.49 -6.20
CA ALA A 153 11.04 -5.03 -5.79
C ALA A 153 11.49 -3.76 -6.53
N GLU A 154 11.28 -3.70 -7.85
CA GLU A 154 11.48 -2.51 -8.70
C GLU A 154 10.63 -1.33 -8.21
N TYR A 155 9.37 -1.59 -7.90
CA TYR A 155 8.47 -0.62 -7.31
C TYR A 155 9.00 -0.06 -5.98
N HIS A 156 9.39 -0.91 -5.03
CA HIS A 156 9.90 -0.45 -3.74
C HIS A 156 11.21 0.33 -3.89
N PHE A 157 12.04 -0.01 -4.87
CA PHE A 157 13.24 0.76 -5.19
C PHE A 157 12.91 2.18 -5.68
N LYS A 158 11.97 2.29 -6.64
CA LYS A 158 11.58 3.58 -7.23
C LYS A 158 10.79 4.47 -6.26
N TYR A 159 9.76 3.92 -5.61
CA TYR A 159 8.76 4.73 -4.90
C TYR A 159 8.98 4.82 -3.39
N ARG A 160 9.78 3.92 -2.79
CA ARG A 160 10.08 3.91 -1.35
C ARG A 160 8.81 4.08 -0.48
N PRO A 161 7.76 3.27 -0.69
CA PRO A 161 6.46 3.48 -0.06
C PRO A 161 6.53 3.45 1.47
N PHE A 162 7.45 2.65 2.03
CA PHE A 162 7.75 2.66 3.46
C PHE A 162 8.17 4.06 3.94
N ASN A 163 9.16 4.70 3.30
CA ASN A 163 9.67 6.00 3.72
C ASN A 163 8.64 7.13 3.56
N GLY A 164 7.77 7.02 2.54
CA GLY A 164 6.70 7.99 2.28
C GLY A 164 5.44 7.80 3.15
N ALA A 165 5.35 6.72 3.93
CA ALA A 165 4.15 6.41 4.68
C ALA A 165 3.96 7.32 5.90
N HIS A 166 2.70 7.71 6.11
CA HIS A 166 2.27 8.46 7.28
C HIS A 166 2.19 7.53 8.51
N PHE A 167 1.71 6.30 8.28
CA PHE A 167 1.58 5.26 9.28
C PHE A 167 2.24 3.98 8.80
N VAL A 168 2.99 3.32 9.67
CA VAL A 168 3.53 1.98 9.44
C VAL A 168 2.81 1.01 10.38
N TYR A 169 2.06 0.08 9.82
CA TYR A 169 1.38 -0.97 10.58
C TYR A 169 2.20 -2.26 10.55
N SER A 170 2.63 -2.73 11.70
CA SER A 170 3.42 -3.95 11.83
C SER A 170 2.51 -5.13 12.18
N VAL A 171 2.63 -6.22 11.42
CA VAL A 171 1.98 -7.51 11.72
C VAL A 171 3.03 -8.52 12.21
N THR A 172 2.74 -9.26 13.26
CA THR A 172 3.60 -10.34 13.79
C THR A 172 3.06 -11.70 13.36
N HIS A 173 3.93 -12.71 13.21
CA HIS A 173 3.49 -14.10 13.05
C HIS A 173 2.68 -14.52 14.29
N GLY A 174 1.37 -14.74 14.15
CA GLY A 174 0.52 -15.25 15.23
C GLY A 174 -0.90 -14.71 15.30
N ASP A 175 -1.26 -13.70 14.50
CA ASP A 175 -2.63 -13.14 14.44
C ASP A 175 -3.41 -13.55 13.19
#